data_AF-A0A3M7D569-F1
#
_entry.id   AF-A0A3M7D569-F1
#
_cell.length_a   1.000
_cell.length_b   1.000
_cell.length_c   1.000
_cell.angle_alpha   90.00
_cell.angle_beta   90.00
_cell.angle_gamma   90.00
#
_symmetry.space_group_name_H-M   'P 1'
#
loop_
_entity.id
_entity.type
_entity.pdbx_description
1 polymer ?
#
loop_
_entity_poly.entity_id
_entity_poly.type
_entity_poly.pdbx_seq_one_letter_code
_entity_poly.pdbx_strand_id
1 'polypeptide(L)'
;MSTTRSSSSASAESLAPYRTPETSPPFHGYDRAAIHSSWKMARHMHHEVRPENRTVIIVVKDAHDIDGAGMLFTLGLYAPFKNVFDTFKAHTCTTCRDPEKIRFKADGKKLAEEDTLSK
;
A
#
# COMPACT_ATOMS: atom_id res chain seq x y z
N MET A 1 8.46 -62.69 -2.23
CA MET A 1 8.09 -61.26 -2.21
C MET A 1 8.41 -60.72 -0.82
N SER A 2 9.14 -59.60 -0.82
CA SER A 2 9.61 -58.77 0.31
C SER A 2 8.46 -58.28 1.22
N THR A 3 8.62 -57.79 2.44
CA THR A 3 9.74 -57.12 3.14
C THR A 3 9.68 -57.37 4.66
N THR A 4 10.86 -57.27 5.26
CA THR A 4 11.24 -57.30 6.68
C THR A 4 10.45 -56.32 7.55
N ARG A 5 10.01 -56.76 8.74
CA ARG A 5 9.43 -55.92 9.78
C ARG A 5 10.36 -55.90 11.00
N SER A 6 11.20 -54.87 11.08
CA SER A 6 12.06 -54.61 12.25
C SER A 6 12.19 -53.11 12.53
N SER A 7 11.43 -52.68 13.54
CA SER A 7 11.78 -51.75 14.63
C SER A 7 12.65 -50.52 14.37
N SER A 8 12.01 -49.35 14.42
CA SER A 8 12.54 -48.04 14.88
C SER A 8 11.40 -47.02 14.75
N SER A 9 11.16 -46.03 15.61
CA SER A 9 11.55 -45.67 16.97
C SER A 9 10.41 -44.77 17.45
N ALA A 10 10.09 -44.77 18.74
CA ALA A 10 9.12 -43.85 19.33
C ALA A 10 9.47 -42.39 19.00
N SER A 11 8.76 -41.80 18.04
CA SER A 11 8.68 -40.37 17.88
C SER A 11 7.38 -39.95 18.56
N ALA A 12 7.48 -39.26 19.69
CA ALA A 12 6.36 -38.55 20.28
C ALA A 12 5.91 -37.47 19.30
N GLU A 13 5.09 -37.86 18.32
CA GLU A 13 4.32 -36.92 17.52
C GLU A 13 3.40 -36.19 18.50
N SER A 14 3.67 -34.91 18.70
CA SER A 14 2.70 -33.97 19.25
C SER A 14 1.53 -33.90 18.26
N LEU A 15 0.65 -34.90 18.30
CA LEU A 15 -0.63 -34.87 17.63
C LEU A 15 -1.44 -33.77 18.32
N ALA A 16 -1.58 -32.62 17.65
CA ALA A 16 -2.56 -31.64 18.07
C ALA A 16 -3.90 -32.37 18.30
N PRO A 17 -4.55 -32.22 19.47
CA PRO A 17 -5.71 -33.04 19.82
C PRO A 17 -6.76 -32.97 18.71
N TYR A 18 -7.07 -34.12 18.10
CA TYR A 18 -8.12 -34.22 17.10
C TYR A 18 -9.44 -33.86 17.78
N ARG A 19 -10.00 -32.68 17.45
CA ARG A 19 -11.22 -32.20 18.09
C ARG A 19 -12.43 -32.90 17.48
N THR A 20 -13.09 -33.70 18.29
CA THR A 20 -14.41 -34.28 18.03
C THR A 20 -15.50 -33.30 18.49
N PRO A 21 -16.76 -33.43 18.03
CA PRO A 21 -17.87 -32.61 18.53
C PRO A 21 -18.01 -32.61 20.06
N GLU A 22 -17.60 -33.69 20.73
CA GLU A 22 -17.64 -33.82 22.19
C GLU A 22 -16.45 -33.18 22.91
N THR A 23 -15.32 -32.97 22.22
CA THR A 23 -14.08 -32.40 22.78
C THR A 23 -13.79 -30.99 22.27
N SER A 24 -14.56 -30.52 21.30
CA SER A 24 -14.58 -29.12 20.88
C SER A 24 -15.26 -28.25 21.94
N PRO A 25 -14.69 -27.09 22.31
CA PRO A 25 -15.39 -26.09 23.09
C PRO A 25 -16.73 -25.79 22.43
N PRO A 26 -17.82 -25.61 23.19
CA PRO A 26 -19.09 -25.24 22.62
C PRO A 26 -18.91 -23.99 21.77
N PHE A 27 -19.27 -24.09 20.48
CA PHE A 27 -19.27 -22.93 19.61
C PHE A 27 -20.30 -21.95 20.15
N HIS A 28 -19.86 -20.90 20.85
CA HIS A 28 -20.72 -19.91 21.51
C HIS A 28 -21.50 -19.01 20.53
N GLY A 29 -21.59 -19.40 19.26
CA GLY A 29 -22.15 -18.61 18.20
C GLY A 29 -21.21 -17.48 17.78
N TYR A 30 -21.49 -16.93 16.61
CA TYR A 30 -20.98 -15.61 16.26
C TYR A 30 -21.72 -14.58 17.11
N ASP A 31 -21.00 -13.77 17.89
CA ASP A 31 -21.60 -12.61 18.56
C ASP A 31 -22.05 -11.61 17.48
N ARG A 32 -23.32 -11.72 17.10
CA ARG A 32 -23.93 -10.87 16.09
C ARG A 32 -23.88 -9.40 16.47
N ALA A 33 -23.92 -9.06 17.76
CA ALA A 33 -23.83 -7.68 18.21
C ALA A 33 -22.40 -7.14 18.03
N ALA A 34 -21.38 -7.92 18.38
CA ALA A 34 -19.99 -7.57 18.10
C ALA A 34 -19.72 -7.43 16.59
N ILE A 35 -20.25 -8.34 15.77
CA ILE A 35 -20.12 -8.26 14.30
C ILE A 35 -20.83 -7.01 13.75
N HIS A 36 -22.06 -6.72 14.18
CA HIS A 36 -22.76 -5.52 13.74
C HIS A 36 -22.06 -4.23 14.19
N SER A 37 -21.52 -4.20 15.41
CA SER A 37 -20.79 -3.04 15.94
C SER A 37 -19.49 -2.80 15.17
N SER A 38 -18.72 -3.86 14.88
CA SER A 38 -17.48 -3.77 14.09
C SER A 38 -17.77 -3.32 12.66
N TRP A 39 -18.84 -3.81 12.03
CA TRP A 39 -19.28 -3.36 10.71
C TRP A 39 -19.75 -1.90 10.67
N LYS A 40 -20.34 -1.40 11.77
CA LYS A 40 -20.74 0.00 11.89
C LYS A 40 -19.52 0.92 12.06
N MET A 41 -18.56 0.51 12.90
CA MET A 41 -17.30 1.23 13.09
C MET A 41 -16.44 1.23 11.82
N ALA A 42 -16.29 0.08 11.16
CA ALA A 42 -15.55 -0.01 9.91
C ALA A 42 -16.15 0.86 8.79
N ARG A 43 -17.49 0.89 8.66
CA ARG A 43 -18.16 1.77 7.70
C ARG A 43 -17.93 3.26 8.00
N HIS A 44 -17.95 3.67 9.26
CA HIS A 44 -17.65 5.07 9.62
C HIS A 44 -16.19 5.43 9.29
N MET A 45 -15.24 4.53 9.55
CA MET A 45 -13.82 4.78 9.26
C MET A 45 -13.51 4.84 7.76
N HIS A 46 -14.20 4.08 6.91
CA HIS A 46 -14.00 4.14 5.46
C HIS A 46 -14.50 5.45 4.81
N HIS A 47 -15.45 6.15 5.44
CA HIS A 47 -16.01 7.40 4.92
C HIS A 47 -15.33 8.68 5.47
N GLU A 48 -14.45 8.56 6.45
CA GLU A 48 -13.88 9.71 7.19
C GLU A 48 -12.37 9.92 6.94
N VAL A 49 -11.84 9.59 5.76
CA VAL A 49 -10.58 10.24 5.37
C VAL A 49 -10.93 11.69 5.03
N ARG A 50 -10.75 12.55 6.05
CA ARG A 50 -10.93 14.00 5.92
C ARG A 50 -10.20 14.48 4.66
N PRO A 51 -10.77 15.43 3.89
CA PRO A 51 -10.16 15.89 2.64
C PRO A 51 -8.67 16.23 2.76
N GLU A 52 -8.26 16.78 3.91
CA GLU A 52 -6.88 17.18 4.20
C GLU A 52 -5.91 15.99 4.32
N ASN A 53 -6.43 14.80 4.66
CA ASN A 53 -5.66 13.57 4.83
C ASN A 53 -5.65 12.70 3.56
N ARG A 54 -6.32 13.13 2.49
CA ARG A 54 -6.35 12.39 1.24
C ARG A 54 -5.04 12.60 0.49
N THR A 55 -4.45 11.50 0.06
CA THR A 55 -3.23 11.48 -0.73
C THR A 55 -3.49 10.85 -2.08
N VAL A 56 -2.68 11.22 -3.06
CA VAL A 56 -2.64 10.60 -4.38
C VAL A 56 -1.21 10.26 -4.73
N ILE A 57 -1.06 9.30 -5.63
CA ILE A 57 0.22 8.93 -6.19
C ILE A 57 0.34 9.63 -7.54
N ILE A 58 1.38 10.42 -7.71
CA ILE A 58 1.72 11.07 -8.97
C ILE A 58 3.00 10.46 -9.53
N VAL A 59 3.08 10.40 -10.86
CA VAL A 59 4.26 9.96 -11.59
C VAL A 59 4.81 11.14 -12.36
N VAL A 60 6.07 11.48 -12.12
CA VAL A 60 6.79 12.48 -12.90
C VAL A 60 7.73 11.75 -13.85
N LYS A 61 7.53 11.95 -15.14
CA LYS A 61 8.39 11.40 -16.20
C LYS A 61 9.12 12.53 -16.89
N ASP A 62 10.36 12.27 -17.29
CA ASP A 62 11.07 13.14 -18.21
C ASP A 62 11.21 12.52 -19.60
N ALA A 63 11.91 13.24 -20.48
CA ALA A 63 12.11 12.80 -21.86
C ALA A 63 13.11 11.65 -22.00
N HIS A 64 13.87 11.33 -20.95
CA HIS A 64 14.75 10.17 -20.90
C HIS A 64 13.98 8.92 -20.39
N ASP A 65 12.87 9.11 -19.69
CA ASP A 65 11.99 8.04 -19.19
C ASP A 65 11.05 7.45 -20.27
N ILE A 66 11.46 7.39 -21.55
CA ILE A 66 10.62 6.90 -22.66
C ILE A 66 10.12 5.47 -22.38
N ASP A 67 11.01 4.61 -21.89
CA ASP A 67 10.71 3.23 -21.47
C ASP A 67 10.71 3.07 -19.93
N GLY A 68 10.90 4.17 -19.20
CA GLY A 68 11.02 4.20 -17.74
C GLY A 68 9.68 4.33 -17.02
N ALA A 69 9.64 3.85 -15.77
CA ALA A 69 8.49 4.04 -14.88
C ALA A 69 8.32 5.52 -14.45
N GLY A 70 9.37 6.34 -14.56
CA GLY A 70 9.45 7.68 -13.99
C GLY A 70 9.62 7.64 -12.47
N MET A 71 9.57 8.82 -11.85
CA MET A 71 9.63 8.97 -10.39
C MET A 71 8.23 9.03 -9.80
N LEU A 72 7.97 8.19 -8.80
CA LEU A 72 6.71 8.12 -8.06
C LEU A 72 6.78 9.00 -6.81
N PHE A 73 5.74 9.81 -6.60
CA PHE A 73 5.59 10.62 -5.40
C PHE A 73 4.20 10.42 -4.80
N THR A 74 4.13 10.40 -3.47
CA THR A 74 2.86 10.48 -2.74
C THR A 74 2.67 11.91 -2.28
N LEU A 75 1.58 12.54 -2.71
CA LEU A 75 1.26 13.95 -2.42
C LEU A 75 -0.14 14.07 -1.84
N GLY A 76 -0.32 14.96 -0.86
CA GLY A 76 -1.66 15.32 -0.36
C GLY A 76 -2.45 16.11 -1.40
N LEU A 77 -3.78 15.97 -1.45
CA LEU A 77 -4.62 16.64 -2.45
C LEU A 77 -4.46 18.17 -2.49
N TYR A 78 -4.19 18.79 -1.34
CA TYR A 78 -4.03 20.23 -1.19
C TYR A 78 -2.56 20.65 -0.96
N ALA A 79 -1.63 19.71 -1.04
CA ALA A 79 -0.21 20.02 -0.89
C ALA A 79 0.33 20.62 -2.19
N PRO A 80 1.22 21.64 -2.11
CA PRO A 80 1.84 22.24 -3.28
C PRO A 80 2.83 21.29 -3.95
N PHE A 81 3.02 21.44 -5.26
CA PHE A 81 3.97 20.62 -6.01
C PHE A 81 5.44 20.94 -5.73
N LYS A 82 5.76 22.04 -5.05
CA LYS A 82 7.14 22.46 -4.74
C LYS A 82 8.06 21.31 -4.30
N ASN A 83 7.65 20.55 -3.29
CA ASN A 83 8.48 19.44 -2.78
C ASN A 83 8.75 18.36 -3.83
N VAL A 84 7.76 18.08 -4.69
CA VAL A 84 7.88 17.12 -5.79
C VAL A 84 8.89 17.64 -6.81
N PHE A 85 8.78 18.92 -7.18
CA PHE A 85 9.66 19.53 -8.17
C PHE A 85 11.10 19.62 -7.69
N ASP A 86 11.31 20.03 -6.44
CA ASP A 86 12.64 20.13 -5.85
C ASP A 86 13.30 18.74 -5.74
N THR A 87 12.55 17.74 -5.29
CA THR A 87 13.04 16.37 -5.21
C THR A 87 13.35 15.80 -6.59
N PHE A 88 12.48 16.06 -7.57
CA PHE A 88 12.72 15.64 -8.95
C PHE A 88 14.01 16.28 -9.50
N LYS A 89 14.14 17.60 -9.40
CA LYS A 89 15.34 18.35 -9.81
C LYS A 89 16.62 17.83 -9.15
N ALA A 90 16.56 17.45 -7.86
CA ALA A 90 17.69 16.92 -7.12
C ALA A 90 18.14 15.52 -7.60
N HIS A 91 17.22 14.72 -8.13
CA HIS A 91 17.50 13.36 -8.61
C HIS A 91 17.65 13.25 -10.13
N THR A 92 17.31 14.30 -10.88
CA THR A 92 17.56 14.33 -12.32
C THR A 92 19.05 14.45 -12.65
N CYS A 93 19.44 13.87 -13.77
CA CYS A 93 20.81 13.97 -14.30
C CYS A 93 21.17 15.43 -14.59
N THR A 94 22.07 16.00 -13.79
CA THR A 94 22.56 17.38 -13.93
C THR A 94 23.47 17.59 -15.14
N THR A 95 24.02 16.50 -15.70
CA THR A 95 24.85 16.55 -16.92
C THR A 95 24.01 16.75 -18.18
N CYS A 96 22.85 16.11 -18.24
CA CYS A 96 21.94 16.19 -19.39
C CYS A 96 20.97 17.36 -19.29
N ARG A 97 20.66 17.81 -18.07
CA ARG A 97 19.71 18.90 -17.82
C ARG A 97 20.15 19.78 -16.67
N ASP A 98 20.03 21.08 -16.90
CA ASP A 98 20.16 22.10 -15.87
C ASP A 98 18.87 22.12 -15.00
N PRO A 99 18.97 21.86 -13.69
CA PRO A 99 17.82 21.84 -12.78
C PRO A 99 16.98 23.12 -12.82
N GLU A 100 17.60 24.28 -13.03
CA GLU A 100 16.91 25.58 -13.08
C GLU A 100 16.08 25.75 -14.36
N LYS A 101 16.41 25.00 -15.40
CA LYS A 101 15.69 25.03 -16.69
C LYS A 101 14.58 24.00 -16.78
N ILE A 102 14.45 23.11 -15.80
CA ILE A 102 13.39 22.10 -15.77
C ILE A 102 12.04 22.78 -15.54
N ARG A 103 11.08 22.50 -16.43
CA ARG A 103 9.71 23.01 -16.37
C ARG A 103 8.74 21.83 -16.36
N PHE A 104 7.77 21.88 -15.47
CA PHE A 104 6.78 20.82 -15.29
C PHE A 104 5.48 21.15 -16.03
N LYS A 105 4.86 20.10 -16.57
CA LYS A 105 3.57 20.19 -17.25
C LYS A 105 2.70 18.98 -16.92
N ALA A 106 1.39 19.21 -16.82
CA ALA A 106 0.36 18.19 -16.79
C ALA A 106 -0.73 18.56 -17.80
N ASP A 107 -1.22 17.60 -18.59
CA ASP A 107 -2.23 17.81 -19.64
C ASP A 107 -1.90 18.97 -20.59
N GLY A 108 -0.61 19.15 -20.91
CA GLY A 108 -0.11 20.23 -21.76
C GLY A 108 -0.03 21.62 -21.09
N LYS A 109 -0.58 21.79 -19.88
CA LYS A 109 -0.51 23.03 -19.10
C LYS A 109 0.76 23.08 -18.27
N LYS A 110 1.37 24.27 -18.17
CA LYS A 110 2.53 24.50 -17.31
C LYS A 110 2.06 24.59 -15.86
N LEU A 111 2.77 23.90 -14.97
CA LEU A 111 2.54 23.95 -13.53
C LEU A 111 3.51 24.93 -12.86
N ALA A 112 3.00 25.64 -11.85
CA ALA A 112 3.77 26.45 -10.91
C ALA A 112 4.06 25.65 -9.61
N GLU A 113 4.97 26.13 -8.78
CA GLU A 113 5.39 25.44 -7.56
C GLU A 113 4.29 25.46 -6.47
N GLU A 114 3.48 26.52 -6.49
CA GLU A 114 2.34 26.77 -5.62
C GLU A 114 1.05 26.05 -6.05
N ASP A 115 1.03 25.46 -7.25
CA ASP A 115 -0.12 24.70 -7.73
C ASP A 115 -0.34 23.43 -6.90
N THR A 116 -1.58 22.96 -6.85
CA THR A 116 -2.00 21.77 -6.11
C THR A 116 -2.84 20.87 -7.01
N LEU A 117 -3.07 19.62 -6.63
CA LEU A 117 -3.88 18.70 -7.43
C LEU A 117 -5.37 19.09 -7.50
N SER A 118 -5.85 19.85 -6.53
CA SER A 118 -7.26 20.25 -6.43
C SER A 118 -7.58 21.58 -7.13
N LYS A 119 -6.60 22.31 -7.66
CA LYS A 119 -6.77 23.62 -8.32
C LYS A 119 -6.10 23.59 -9.69
#